data_AF-A0A4U8UCA9-F1
#
_entry.id   AF-A0A4U8UCA9-F1
#
_cell.length_a   1.000
_cell.length_b   1.000
_cell.length_c   1.000
_cell.angle_alpha   90.00
_cell.angle_beta   90.00
_cell.angle_gamma   90.00
#
_symmetry.space_group_name_H-M   'P 1'
#
loop_
_entity.id
_entity.type
_entity.pdbx_description
1 polymer ?
#
loop_
_entity_poly.entity_id
_entity_poly.type
_entity_poly.pdbx_seq_one_letter_code
_entity_poly.pdbx_strand_id
1 'polypeptide(L)'
;MDNKTTHLSNEIKREILQNAKTIMIVGLSPDTSKPSYHVASFLLEKGYDIIPIYPKGGEILGKKAFASLKEAYIDMARKGVKCDIIDIFRKSEALPLVVSEICEIWGLESSMKDSCARQSEIARDLDSNYNDQHSVVKLGKLDSINFAPQSPAPTQMVENLDSNSHHIKRSEISNTESKKDFSPMAQNDKILETFNANNPCIWVQLGLHNTEAAKIARQHGLLYEEDSCIKLEYMRIFSK
;
A
#
# COMPACT_ATOMS: atom_id res chain seq x y z
N MET A 1 -14.66 -14.57 -3.31
CA MET A 1 -14.06 -13.23 -3.53
C MET A 1 -13.52 -12.79 -2.19
N ASP A 2 -12.24 -13.04 -1.99
CA ASP A 2 -11.74 -13.29 -0.64
C ASP A 2 -10.97 -12.07 -0.15
N ASN A 3 -11.73 -11.04 0.25
CA ASN A 3 -11.21 -9.85 0.93
C ASN A 3 -10.72 -10.21 2.35
N LYS A 4 -9.70 -11.08 2.43
CA LYS A 4 -8.91 -11.24 3.65
C LYS A 4 -8.16 -9.94 3.88
N THR A 5 -8.32 -9.34 5.05
CA THR A 5 -7.39 -8.31 5.52
C THR A 5 -5.98 -8.90 5.50
N THR A 6 -5.15 -8.41 4.59
CA THR A 6 -3.73 -8.77 4.56
C THR A 6 -3.03 -8.00 5.68
N HIS A 7 -2.87 -8.67 6.82
CA HIS A 7 -2.00 -8.24 7.91
C HIS A 7 -0.53 -8.19 7.44
N LEU A 8 0.27 -7.36 8.11
CA LEU A 8 1.72 -7.31 7.92
C LEU A 8 2.35 -8.63 8.39
N SER A 9 3.37 -9.08 7.67
CA SER A 9 4.08 -10.32 8.01
C SER A 9 4.81 -10.20 9.36
N ASN A 10 5.11 -11.32 10.00
CA ASN A 10 5.87 -11.33 11.26
C ASN A 10 7.23 -10.61 11.13
N GLU A 11 7.83 -10.63 9.93
CA GLU A 11 9.11 -9.98 9.64
C GLU A 11 8.96 -8.47 9.47
N ILE A 12 7.95 -8.03 8.72
CA ILE A 12 7.62 -6.60 8.60
C ILE A 12 7.26 -6.02 9.98
N LYS A 13 6.49 -6.75 10.79
CA LYS A 13 6.19 -6.38 12.18
C LYS A 13 7.44 -6.31 13.06
N ARG A 14 8.40 -7.24 12.89
CA ARG A 14 9.70 -7.18 13.59
C ARG A 14 10.45 -5.92 13.23
N GLU A 15 10.67 -5.65 11.94
CA GLU A 15 11.46 -4.50 11.50
C GLU A 15 10.81 -3.16 11.87
N ILE A 16 9.49 -3.02 11.75
CA ILE A 16 8.76 -1.82 12.20
C ILE A 16 8.99 -1.59 13.70
N LEU A 17 8.76 -2.60 14.54
CA LEU A 17 8.89 -2.45 15.99
C LEU A 17 10.36 -2.29 16.44
N GLN A 18 11.32 -2.90 15.74
CA GLN A 18 12.74 -2.84 16.08
C GLN A 18 13.38 -1.48 15.73
N ASN A 19 12.94 -0.83 14.64
CA ASN A 19 13.51 0.42 14.16
C ASN A 19 12.71 1.66 14.56
N ALA A 20 11.43 1.52 14.92
CA ALA A 20 10.61 2.62 15.44
C ALA A 20 11.15 3.17 16.77
N LYS A 21 11.01 4.49 16.96
CA LYS A 21 11.37 5.21 18.18
C LYS A 21 10.19 6.02 18.71
N THR A 22 9.48 6.73 17.83
CA THR A 22 8.39 7.64 18.21
C THR A 22 7.02 7.03 17.86
N ILE A 23 6.11 6.95 18.84
CA ILE A 23 4.76 6.42 18.65
C ILE A 23 3.72 7.45 19.09
N MET A 24 2.88 7.91 18.16
CA MET A 24 1.68 8.68 18.47
C MET A 24 0.55 7.74 18.88
N ILE A 25 -0.09 7.95 20.03
CA ILE A 25 -1.19 7.08 20.49
C ILE A 25 -2.52 7.85 20.48
N VAL A 26 -3.37 7.52 19.51
CA VAL A 26 -4.68 8.16 19.27
C VAL A 26 -5.75 7.58 20.17
N GLY A 27 -6.23 8.37 21.13
CA GLY A 27 -7.14 7.87 22.18
C GLY A 27 -6.41 7.32 23.41
N LEU A 28 -5.16 7.71 23.63
CA LEU A 28 -4.48 7.48 24.90
C LEU A 28 -5.24 8.21 26.03
N SER A 29 -5.70 7.45 27.01
CA SER A 29 -6.49 7.94 28.14
C SER A 29 -5.62 8.08 29.40
N PRO A 30 -5.81 9.11 30.24
CA PRO A 30 -5.15 9.21 31.55
C PRO A 30 -5.71 8.21 32.58
N ASP A 31 -6.87 7.62 32.32
CA ASP A 31 -7.51 6.62 33.18
C ASP A 31 -6.73 5.31 33.18
N THR A 32 -6.15 4.98 34.33
CA THR A 32 -5.27 3.82 34.55
C THR A 32 -5.97 2.46 34.42
N SER A 33 -7.30 2.42 34.27
CA SER A 33 -8.06 1.19 33.96
C SER A 33 -8.17 0.89 32.46
N LYS A 34 -7.70 1.79 31.59
CA LYS A 34 -7.93 1.69 30.13
C LYS A 34 -6.77 0.94 29.44
N PRO A 35 -7.07 0.07 28.45
CA PRO A 35 -6.04 -0.63 27.68
C PRO A 35 -4.98 0.28 27.07
N SER A 36 -5.36 1.49 26.60
CA SER A 36 -4.41 2.44 26.03
C SER A 36 -3.36 2.92 27.03
N TYR A 37 -3.73 3.12 28.31
CA TYR A 37 -2.77 3.45 29.37
C TYR A 37 -1.78 2.29 29.62
N HIS A 38 -2.28 1.05 29.71
CA HIS A 38 -1.44 -0.14 29.96
C HIS A 38 -0.54 -0.54 28.77
N VAL A 39 -0.90 -0.15 27.55
CA VAL A 39 -0.07 -0.31 26.35
C VAL A 39 0.97 0.81 26.30
N ALA A 40 0.58 2.07 26.51
CA ALA A 40 1.50 3.21 26.53
C ALA A 40 2.57 3.09 27.62
N SER A 41 2.21 2.69 28.85
CA SER A 41 3.18 2.42 29.93
C SER A 41 4.21 1.37 29.51
N PHE A 42 3.74 0.25 28.96
CA PHE A 42 4.63 -0.82 28.48
C PHE A 42 5.57 -0.34 27.36
N LEU A 43 5.09 0.47 26.41
CA LEU A 43 5.93 0.99 25.34
C LEU A 43 6.99 1.98 25.87
N LEU A 44 6.66 2.82 26.86
CA LEU A 44 7.63 3.64 27.58
C LEU A 44 8.67 2.77 28.32
N GLU A 45 8.24 1.69 28.98
CA GLU A 45 9.11 0.70 29.63
C GLU A 45 10.03 -0.04 28.63
N LYS A 46 9.69 -0.04 27.33
CA LYS A 46 10.53 -0.56 26.23
C LYS A 46 11.36 0.51 25.51
N GLY A 47 11.29 1.76 25.96
CA GLY A 47 12.13 2.86 25.45
C GLY A 47 11.58 3.61 24.23
N TYR A 48 10.33 3.37 23.82
CA TYR A 48 9.68 4.20 22.80
C TYR A 48 9.30 5.58 23.38
N ASP A 49 9.43 6.63 22.58
CA ASP A 49 8.91 7.95 22.92
C ASP A 49 7.42 8.04 22.55
N ILE A 50 6.57 8.17 23.57
CA ILE A 50 5.11 8.19 23.40
C ILE A 50 4.59 9.62 23.32
N ILE A 51 3.79 9.90 22.30
CA ILE A 51 3.13 11.17 22.04
C ILE A 51 1.61 10.98 22.20
N PRO A 52 1.01 11.35 23.36
CA PRO A 52 -0.42 11.17 23.60
C PRO A 52 -1.28 12.12 22.75
N ILE A 53 -2.25 11.56 22.02
CA ILE A 53 -3.28 12.35 21.33
C ILE A 53 -4.62 12.16 22.06
N TYR A 54 -5.01 13.18 22.83
CA TYR A 54 -6.18 13.17 23.71
C TYR A 54 -6.87 14.55 23.66
N PRO A 55 -8.10 14.68 23.12
CA PRO A 55 -8.74 15.98 22.87
C PRO A 55 -8.98 16.92 24.07
N LYS A 56 -8.76 16.46 25.32
CA LYS A 56 -8.82 17.33 26.51
C LYS A 56 -7.45 17.93 26.89
N GLY A 57 -6.37 17.56 26.20
CA GLY A 57 -5.01 17.93 26.55
C GLY A 57 -4.57 17.41 27.92
N GLY A 58 -3.66 18.14 28.55
CA GLY A 58 -3.07 17.80 29.85
C GLY A 58 -1.76 17.02 29.73
N GLU A 59 -1.49 16.16 30.70
CA GLU A 59 -0.31 15.30 30.75
C GLU A 59 -0.76 13.85 30.99
N ILE A 60 -0.12 12.90 30.31
CA ILE A 60 -0.35 11.46 30.47
C ILE A 60 1.01 10.77 30.50
N LEU A 61 1.28 9.96 31.54
CA LEU A 61 2.54 9.22 31.69
C LEU A 61 3.82 10.11 31.59
N GLY A 62 3.77 11.34 32.10
CA GLY A 62 4.89 12.29 32.02
C GLY A 62 5.08 12.93 30.63
N LYS A 63 4.11 12.79 29.72
CA LYS A 63 4.15 13.32 28.34
C LYS A 63 3.00 14.32 28.14
N LYS A 64 3.30 15.47 27.51
CA LYS A 64 2.27 16.45 27.10
C LYS A 64 1.30 15.77 26.14
N ALA A 65 0.01 15.80 26.46
CA ALA A 65 -1.04 15.37 25.55
C ALA A 65 -1.45 16.51 24.60
N PHE A 66 -1.61 16.16 23.33
CA PHE A 66 -2.02 17.06 22.25
C PHE A 66 -3.49 16.84 21.90
N ALA A 67 -4.20 17.88 21.46
CA ALA A 67 -5.63 17.80 21.18
C ALA A 67 -5.96 17.06 19.87
N SER A 68 -5.02 17.03 18.90
CA SER A 68 -5.16 16.40 17.59
C SER A 68 -3.83 15.86 17.05
N LEU A 69 -3.89 14.98 16.05
CA LEU A 69 -2.70 14.53 15.31
C LEU A 69 -1.94 15.71 14.71
N LYS A 70 -2.68 16.68 14.14
CA LYS A 70 -2.12 17.87 13.50
C LYS A 70 -1.33 18.77 14.46
N GLU A 71 -1.79 18.96 15.70
CA GLU A 71 -1.05 19.74 16.70
C GLU A 71 0.29 19.07 17.06
N ALA A 72 0.26 17.76 17.30
CA ALA A 72 1.45 16.97 17.63
C ALA A 72 2.44 16.88 16.46
N TYR A 73 1.97 16.67 15.23
CA TYR A 73 2.81 16.66 14.04
C TYR A 73 3.57 17.99 13.88
N ILE A 74 2.89 19.13 14.02
CA ILE A 74 3.51 20.46 13.90
C ILE A 74 4.55 20.69 15.00
N ASP A 75 4.33 20.19 16.22
CA ASP A 75 5.28 20.29 17.33
C ASP A 75 6.51 19.39 17.14
N MET A 76 6.34 18.15 16.68
CA MET A 76 7.44 17.23 16.36
C MET A 76 8.27 17.71 15.17
N ALA A 77 7.63 18.20 14.10
CA ALA A 77 8.31 18.70 12.90
C ALA A 77 9.23 19.89 13.23
N ARG A 78 8.80 20.81 14.12
CA ARG A 78 9.64 21.91 14.64
C ARG A 78 10.87 21.44 15.43
N LYS A 79 10.83 20.23 15.98
CA LYS A 79 11.92 19.59 16.74
C LYS A 79 12.81 18.69 15.87
N GLY A 80 12.50 18.53 14.58
CA GLY A 80 13.18 17.57 13.70
C GLY A 80 12.87 16.10 14.04
N VAL A 81 11.79 15.82 14.77
CA VAL A 81 11.38 14.47 15.18
C VAL A 81 10.34 13.94 14.20
N LYS A 82 10.53 12.71 13.70
CA LYS A 82 9.50 11.98 12.95
C LYS A 82 8.66 11.09 13.87
N CYS A 83 7.45 10.77 13.41
CA CYS A 83 6.65 9.67 13.95
C CYS A 83 6.95 8.39 13.16
N ASP A 84 7.10 7.26 13.84
CA ASP A 84 7.32 5.96 13.20
C ASP A 84 6.04 5.11 13.18
N ILE A 85 5.23 5.18 14.24
CA ILE A 85 3.97 4.41 14.35
C ILE A 85 2.85 5.32 14.88
N ILE A 86 1.67 5.25 14.27
CA ILE A 86 0.44 5.86 14.80
C ILE A 86 -0.48 4.72 15.29
N ASP A 87 -0.56 4.57 16.60
CA ASP A 87 -1.32 3.51 17.29
C ASP A 87 -2.72 4.00 17.70
N ILE A 88 -3.77 3.28 17.31
CA ILE A 88 -5.15 3.80 17.32
C ILE A 88 -6.05 3.01 18.28
N PHE A 89 -6.50 3.70 19.34
CA PHE A 89 -7.53 3.28 20.30
C PHE A 89 -8.86 4.03 20.05
N ARG A 90 -9.33 4.01 18.80
CA ARG A 90 -10.62 4.59 18.37
C ARG A 90 -11.48 3.50 17.73
N LYS A 91 -12.80 3.57 17.93
CA LYS A 91 -13.73 2.56 17.40
C LYS A 91 -13.60 2.42 15.88
N SER A 92 -13.91 1.22 15.37
CA SER A 92 -13.87 0.86 13.95
C SER A 92 -14.56 1.86 13.01
N GLU A 93 -15.65 2.50 13.44
CA GLU A 93 -16.39 3.47 12.61
C GLU A 93 -15.65 4.79 12.41
N ALA A 94 -14.72 5.13 13.32
CA ALA A 94 -13.91 6.35 13.23
C ALA A 94 -12.62 6.18 12.42
N LEU A 95 -12.19 4.93 12.16
CA LEU A 95 -10.91 4.63 11.50
C LEU A 95 -10.75 5.30 10.11
N PRO A 96 -11.75 5.33 9.20
CA PRO A 96 -11.58 5.95 7.89
C PRO A 96 -11.23 7.44 7.98
N LEU A 97 -11.87 8.17 8.91
CA LEU A 97 -11.60 9.60 9.11
C LEU A 97 -10.21 9.83 9.71
N VAL A 98 -9.77 8.99 10.65
CA VAL A 98 -8.42 9.08 11.23
C VAL A 98 -7.34 8.74 10.20
N VAL A 99 -7.56 7.73 9.35
CA VAL A 99 -6.62 7.39 8.26
C VAL A 99 -6.56 8.52 7.22
N SER A 100 -7.68 9.14 6.84
CA SER A 100 -7.67 10.32 5.97
C SER A 100 -6.92 11.50 6.60
N GLU A 101 -7.13 11.81 7.90
CA GLU A 101 -6.37 12.85 8.62
C GLU A 101 -4.86 12.57 8.57
N ILE A 102 -4.44 11.31 8.70
CA ILE A 102 -3.02 10.91 8.59
C ILE A 102 -2.48 11.14 7.17
N CYS A 103 -3.19 10.71 6.12
CA CYS A 103 -2.77 10.94 4.74
C CYS A 103 -2.65 12.45 4.41
N GLU A 104 -3.59 13.26 4.88
CA GLU A 104 -3.57 14.73 4.71
C GLU A 104 -2.38 15.38 5.44
N ILE A 105 -2.11 14.98 6.69
CA ILE A 105 -1.02 15.56 7.49
C ILE A 105 0.35 15.20 6.92
N TRP A 106 0.53 13.98 6.40
CA TRP A 106 1.77 13.55 5.76
C TRP A 106 1.91 13.97 4.29
N GLY A 107 0.93 14.70 3.74
CA GLY A 107 0.98 15.24 2.37
C GLY A 107 0.97 14.15 1.29
N LEU A 108 0.33 13.01 1.57
CA LEU A 108 0.37 11.85 0.70
C LEU A 108 -0.69 11.96 -0.40
N GLU A 109 -0.23 11.96 -1.65
CA GLU A 109 -1.09 11.84 -2.82
C GLU A 109 -1.48 10.36 -3.04
N SER A 110 -2.68 10.13 -3.58
CA SER A 110 -3.12 8.76 -3.90
C SER A 110 -2.41 8.23 -5.14
N SER A 111 -1.83 7.03 -5.04
CA SER A 111 -1.03 6.39 -6.11
C SER A 111 -1.81 6.03 -7.39
N MET A 112 -3.11 6.34 -7.42
CA MET A 112 -3.95 6.22 -8.60
C MET A 112 -3.79 7.40 -9.57
N LYS A 113 -3.22 8.54 -9.15
CA LYS A 113 -2.92 9.67 -10.04
C LYS A 113 -1.75 9.38 -10.99
N ASP A 114 -0.74 8.64 -10.54
CA ASP A 114 0.53 8.45 -11.26
C ASP A 114 0.33 7.79 -12.63
N SER A 115 -0.60 6.84 -12.76
CA SER A 115 -0.95 6.24 -14.05
C SER A 115 -1.43 7.30 -15.06
N CYS A 116 -2.36 8.16 -14.65
CA CYS A 116 -2.95 9.18 -15.52
C CYS A 116 -1.96 10.31 -15.84
N ALA A 117 -1.23 10.80 -14.83
CA ALA A 117 -0.18 11.79 -15.02
C ALA A 117 0.88 11.31 -16.02
N ARG A 118 1.41 10.09 -15.81
CA ARG A 118 2.45 9.48 -16.65
C ARG A 118 1.95 9.09 -18.04
N GLN A 119 0.69 8.68 -18.19
CA GLN A 119 0.04 8.57 -19.52
C GLN A 119 0.02 9.92 -20.24
N SER A 120 -0.30 11.01 -19.53
CA SER A 120 -0.38 12.35 -20.14
C SER A 120 0.97 12.91 -20.57
N GLU A 121 2.06 12.50 -19.94
CA GLU A 121 3.44 12.85 -20.33
C GLU A 121 3.86 12.06 -21.57
N ILE A 122 3.70 10.74 -21.55
CA ILE A 122 3.99 9.87 -22.71
C ILE A 122 3.19 10.29 -23.95
N ALA A 123 1.93 10.73 -23.78
CA ALA A 123 1.13 11.25 -24.89
C ALA A 123 1.72 12.54 -25.50
N ARG A 124 2.22 13.46 -24.67
CA ARG A 124 2.85 14.72 -25.12
C ARG A 124 4.17 14.47 -25.86
N ASP A 125 4.96 13.50 -25.40
CA ASP A 125 6.25 13.15 -26.03
C ASP A 125 6.06 12.46 -27.40
N LEU A 126 4.94 11.76 -27.60
CA LEU A 126 4.59 11.12 -28.88
C LEU A 126 4.13 12.13 -29.94
N ASP A 127 3.26 13.08 -29.57
CA ASP A 127 2.81 14.14 -30.49
C ASP A 127 3.99 15.01 -30.99
N SER A 128 4.98 15.26 -30.12
CA SER A 128 6.16 16.07 -30.49
C SER A 128 7.07 15.42 -31.53
N ASN A 129 7.00 14.11 -31.74
CA ASN A 129 7.86 13.38 -32.69
C ASN A 129 7.21 13.14 -34.06
N TYR A 130 5.92 13.43 -34.23
CA TYR A 130 5.21 13.11 -35.49
C TYR A 130 5.33 14.20 -36.57
N ASN A 131 5.88 15.37 -36.25
CA ASN A 131 5.77 16.57 -37.11
C ASN A 131 7.09 17.02 -37.78
N ASP A 132 8.20 16.30 -37.58
CA ASP A 132 9.55 16.74 -38.03
C ASP A 132 10.15 15.87 -39.16
N GLN A 133 9.38 14.93 -39.72
CA GLN A 133 9.78 14.14 -40.90
C GLN A 133 8.64 13.92 -41.90
N HIS A 134 8.39 14.92 -42.77
CA HIS A 134 8.12 14.66 -44.19
C HIS A 134 8.22 15.92 -45.07
N SER A 135 9.34 16.05 -45.79
CA SER A 135 9.53 17.11 -46.78
C SER A 135 8.94 16.77 -48.15
N VAL A 136 7.98 17.58 -48.59
CA VAL A 136 7.65 17.91 -50.01
C VAL A 136 7.59 16.76 -51.03
N VAL A 137 6.36 16.38 -51.41
CA VAL A 137 5.99 16.17 -52.83
C VAL A 137 4.62 16.82 -53.05
N LYS A 138 4.41 17.46 -54.21
CA LYS A 138 3.18 18.23 -54.54
C LYS A 138 2.75 17.97 -55.98
N LEU A 139 1.67 17.22 -56.20
CA LEU A 139 1.09 17.02 -57.54
C LEU A 139 -0.39 16.57 -57.48
N GLY A 140 -1.18 16.91 -58.50
CA GLY A 140 -2.41 16.19 -58.89
C GLY A 140 -3.72 16.54 -58.17
N LYS A 141 -4.67 17.12 -58.93
CA LYS A 141 -6.10 16.80 -58.81
C LYS A 141 -6.41 15.67 -59.80
N LEU A 142 -7.30 14.73 -59.46
CA LEU A 142 -8.55 14.50 -60.20
C LEU A 142 -9.46 13.46 -59.49
N ASP A 143 -10.73 13.85 -59.36
CA ASP A 143 -11.99 13.10 -59.58
C ASP A 143 -12.29 11.71 -58.96
N SER A 144 -13.61 11.48 -58.81
CA SER A 144 -14.23 10.41 -58.00
C SER A 144 -14.52 9.12 -58.78
N ILE A 145 -14.43 7.97 -58.11
CA ILE A 145 -15.29 6.79 -58.37
C ILE A 145 -15.44 5.92 -57.11
N ASN A 146 -16.67 5.46 -56.85
CA ASN A 146 -16.93 4.33 -55.95
C ASN A 146 -16.78 3.02 -56.72
N PHE A 147 -16.22 1.96 -56.12
CA PHE A 147 -16.63 0.57 -56.39
C PHE A 147 -16.14 -0.37 -55.26
N ALA A 148 -17.07 -0.97 -54.53
CA ALA A 148 -16.90 -2.27 -53.87
C ALA A 148 -17.25 -3.36 -54.93
N PRO A 149 -16.88 -4.66 -54.84
CA PRO A 149 -17.05 -5.43 -53.59
C PRO A 149 -16.24 -6.77 -53.44
N GLN A 150 -16.68 -7.57 -52.46
CA GLN A 150 -16.60 -9.05 -52.35
C GLN A 150 -15.24 -9.77 -52.16
N SER A 151 -15.33 -10.84 -51.38
CA SER A 151 -14.34 -11.91 -51.18
C SER A 151 -14.75 -13.14 -52.00
N PRO A 152 -13.82 -14.05 -52.31
CA PRO A 152 -14.13 -15.47 -52.11
C PRO A 152 -12.99 -16.30 -51.47
N ALA A 153 -13.38 -17.46 -50.91
CA ALA A 153 -12.52 -18.61 -50.58
C ALA A 153 -12.56 -19.62 -51.77
N PRO A 154 -12.20 -20.94 -51.69
CA PRO A 154 -11.63 -21.77 -50.61
C PRO A 154 -10.48 -22.70 -51.13
N THR A 155 -10.44 -24.00 -50.73
CA THR A 155 -9.80 -25.17 -51.43
C THR A 155 -8.31 -25.46 -51.09
N GLN A 156 -7.83 -26.70 -50.82
CA GLN A 156 -8.47 -27.99 -50.43
C GLN A 156 -7.50 -28.99 -49.72
N MET A 157 -8.01 -30.20 -49.45
CA MET A 157 -7.46 -31.38 -48.73
C MET A 157 -6.33 -32.15 -49.44
N VAL A 158 -5.53 -32.92 -48.68
CA VAL A 158 -5.02 -34.32 -48.88
C VAL A 158 -4.14 -34.70 -47.64
N GLU A 159 -3.90 -35.94 -47.18
CA GLU A 159 -4.47 -37.27 -47.46
C GLU A 159 -4.29 -38.25 -46.26
N ASN A 160 -4.79 -39.48 -46.42
CA ASN A 160 -4.78 -40.64 -45.48
C ASN A 160 -3.34 -41.19 -45.20
N LEU A 161 -3.04 -42.16 -44.30
CA LEU A 161 -3.74 -43.15 -43.43
C LEU A 161 -2.75 -43.46 -42.23
N ASP A 162 -2.77 -44.43 -41.30
CA ASP A 162 -3.58 -45.62 -40.95
C ASP A 162 -3.38 -46.12 -39.48
N SER A 163 -4.17 -47.11 -39.06
CA SER A 163 -3.89 -48.24 -38.13
C SER A 163 -3.45 -48.03 -36.65
N ASN A 164 -4.44 -48.28 -35.78
CA ASN A 164 -4.39 -49.15 -34.59
C ASN A 164 -3.41 -48.89 -33.41
N SER A 165 -3.98 -48.25 -32.37
CA SER A 165 -4.25 -48.87 -31.06
C SER A 165 -3.09 -49.48 -30.24
N HIS A 166 -2.70 -48.81 -29.13
CA HIS A 166 -2.89 -49.36 -27.76
C HIS A 166 -2.59 -48.35 -26.63
N HIS A 167 -3.29 -48.55 -25.50
CA HIS A 167 -2.95 -48.16 -24.12
C HIS A 167 -2.69 -46.69 -23.73
N ILE A 168 -3.47 -46.21 -22.74
CA ILE A 168 -3.26 -44.92 -22.08
C ILE A 168 -2.07 -45.01 -21.11
N LYS A 169 -1.10 -44.10 -21.25
CA LYS A 169 -0.29 -43.59 -20.13
C LYS A 169 -0.23 -42.06 -20.23
N ARG A 170 -0.54 -41.38 -19.12
CA ARG A 170 -0.19 -39.96 -18.94
C ARG A 170 1.32 -39.87 -18.74
N SER A 171 2.04 -39.32 -19.70
CA SER A 171 3.37 -38.73 -19.51
C SER A 171 3.24 -37.25 -19.15
N GLU A 172 4.26 -36.67 -18.51
CA GLU A 172 4.23 -35.26 -18.10
C GLU A 172 4.29 -34.30 -19.29
N ILE A 173 3.39 -33.32 -19.32
CA ILE A 173 3.57 -32.10 -20.13
C ILE A 173 4.23 -31.06 -19.23
N SER A 174 5.51 -30.83 -19.45
CA SER A 174 6.31 -29.82 -18.77
C SER A 174 5.97 -28.42 -19.28
N ASN A 175 4.87 -27.83 -18.78
CA ASN A 175 4.57 -26.41 -18.98
C ASN A 175 5.60 -25.56 -18.22
N THR A 176 6.72 -25.25 -18.86
CA THR A 176 7.75 -24.32 -18.37
C THR A 176 7.30 -22.88 -18.59
N GLU A 177 6.18 -22.48 -17.99
CA GLU A 177 5.84 -21.07 -17.84
C GLU A 177 6.71 -20.47 -16.74
N SER A 178 7.52 -19.48 -17.12
CA SER A 178 8.55 -18.92 -16.24
C SER A 178 7.94 -18.18 -15.06
N LYS A 179 7.94 -18.82 -13.89
CA LYS A 179 7.85 -18.12 -12.60
C LYS A 179 8.96 -17.07 -12.56
N LYS A 180 8.59 -15.79 -12.60
CA LYS A 180 9.47 -14.73 -12.10
C LYS A 180 9.54 -14.91 -10.59
N ASP A 181 10.69 -15.33 -10.08
CA ASP A 181 10.92 -15.50 -8.65
C ASP A 181 10.90 -14.15 -7.94
N PHE A 182 9.70 -13.71 -7.56
CA PHE A 182 9.50 -12.70 -6.53
C PHE A 182 9.92 -13.30 -5.19
N SER A 183 11.22 -13.21 -4.89
CA SER A 183 11.75 -13.51 -3.57
C SER A 183 10.99 -12.65 -2.53
N PRO A 184 10.44 -13.26 -1.46
CA PRO A 184 9.75 -12.51 -0.41
C PRO A 184 10.60 -11.39 0.21
N MET A 185 11.93 -11.53 0.19
CA MET A 185 12.87 -10.50 0.64
C MET A 185 12.75 -9.22 -0.18
N ALA A 186 12.83 -9.30 -1.51
CA ALA A 186 12.73 -8.12 -2.40
C ALA A 186 11.39 -7.39 -2.29
N GLN A 187 10.32 -8.09 -1.90
CA GLN A 187 9.02 -7.48 -1.60
C GLN A 187 8.98 -6.83 -0.21
N ASN A 188 9.65 -7.41 0.78
CA ASN A 188 9.85 -6.77 2.10
C ASN A 188 10.74 -5.53 2.00
N ASP A 189 11.83 -5.58 1.23
CA ASP A 189 12.79 -4.48 1.08
C ASP A 189 12.06 -3.20 0.63
N LYS A 190 11.24 -3.29 -0.42
CA LYS A 190 10.42 -2.15 -0.92
C LYS A 190 9.34 -1.67 0.07
N ILE A 191 8.80 -2.58 0.88
CA ILE A 191 7.87 -2.25 1.97
C ILE A 191 8.61 -1.45 3.07
N LEU A 192 9.84 -1.83 3.38
CA LEU A 192 10.68 -1.15 4.37
C LEU A 192 11.25 0.17 3.85
N GLU A 193 11.57 0.30 2.56
CA GLU A 193 11.85 1.59 1.91
C GLU A 193 10.70 2.58 2.13
N THR A 194 9.46 2.12 2.01
CA THR A 194 8.26 2.97 2.18
C THR A 194 8.06 3.41 3.63
N PHE A 195 8.38 2.56 4.61
CA PHE A 195 8.42 2.91 6.04
C PHE A 195 9.58 3.89 6.36
N ASN A 196 10.73 3.70 5.72
CA ASN A 196 11.92 4.54 5.92
C ASN A 196 11.80 5.93 5.26
N ALA A 197 10.87 6.12 4.30
CA ALA A 197 10.63 7.37 3.58
C ALA A 197 9.87 8.47 4.39
N ASN A 198 9.97 8.45 5.72
CA ASN A 198 9.26 9.32 6.70
C ASN A 198 7.76 9.05 6.91
N ASN A 199 7.21 7.99 6.33
CA ASN A 199 5.80 7.62 6.49
C ASN A 199 5.59 6.67 7.68
N PRO A 200 4.67 6.97 8.61
CA PRO A 200 4.43 6.13 9.77
C PRO A 200 3.66 4.86 9.38
N CYS A 201 3.90 3.78 10.11
CA CYS A 201 2.97 2.64 10.10
C CYS A 201 1.71 3.02 10.88
N ILE A 202 0.53 2.83 10.28
CA ILE A 202 -0.74 2.88 11.01
C ILE A 202 -0.93 1.53 11.70
N TRP A 203 -1.20 1.56 13.00
CA TRP A 203 -1.43 0.38 13.82
C TRP A 203 -2.78 0.49 14.53
N VAL A 204 -3.67 -0.46 14.31
CA VAL A 204 -5.03 -0.48 14.85
C VAL A 204 -5.16 -1.68 15.81
N GLN A 205 -5.57 -1.40 17.04
CA GLN A 205 -5.48 -2.34 18.16
C GLN A 205 -6.45 -3.53 18.05
N LEU A 206 -6.17 -4.58 18.84
CA LEU A 206 -6.98 -5.80 18.92
C LEU A 206 -8.46 -5.49 19.18
N GLY A 207 -9.35 -6.10 18.40
CA GLY A 207 -10.80 -5.88 18.39
C GLY A 207 -11.26 -4.74 17.46
N LEU A 208 -10.36 -4.07 16.74
CA LEU A 208 -10.66 -2.95 15.86
C LEU A 208 -10.19 -3.24 14.43
N HIS A 209 -11.04 -2.97 13.44
CA HIS A 209 -10.76 -3.17 12.02
C HIS A 209 -11.73 -2.36 11.15
N ASN A 210 -11.30 -1.92 9.96
CA ASN A 210 -12.18 -1.28 8.98
C ASN A 210 -11.62 -1.40 7.55
N THR A 211 -12.33 -2.13 6.69
CA THR A 211 -11.95 -2.39 5.29
C THR A 211 -11.71 -1.13 4.46
N GLU A 212 -12.47 -0.05 4.69
CA GLU A 212 -12.31 1.21 3.96
C GLU A 212 -11.10 1.99 4.48
N ALA A 213 -10.85 2.01 5.80
CA ALA A 213 -9.63 2.58 6.37
C ALA A 213 -8.37 1.87 5.84
N ALA A 214 -8.40 0.53 5.81
CA ALA A 214 -7.34 -0.30 5.25
C ALA A 214 -7.16 -0.10 3.73
N LYS A 215 -8.20 0.31 3.01
CA LYS A 215 -8.15 0.68 1.58
C LYS A 215 -7.55 2.07 1.38
N ILE A 216 -7.99 3.07 2.14
CA ILE A 216 -7.45 4.43 2.10
C ILE A 216 -5.94 4.41 2.38
N ALA A 217 -5.49 3.70 3.42
CA ALA A 217 -4.07 3.60 3.74
C ALA A 217 -3.25 3.01 2.57
N ARG A 218 -3.69 1.87 2.01
CA ARG A 218 -3.04 1.20 0.86
C ARG A 218 -3.00 2.08 -0.40
N GLN A 219 -4.05 2.88 -0.66
CA GLN A 219 -4.10 3.81 -1.80
C GLN A 219 -3.12 5.00 -1.67
N HIS A 220 -2.60 5.26 -0.47
CA HIS A 220 -1.57 6.29 -0.21
C HIS A 220 -0.21 5.67 0.16
N GLY A 221 -0.03 4.37 -0.07
CA GLY A 221 1.21 3.64 0.21
C GLY A 221 1.53 3.41 1.69
N LEU A 222 0.61 3.75 2.61
CA LEU A 222 0.84 3.57 4.04
C LEU A 222 0.81 2.09 4.45
N LEU A 223 1.75 1.70 5.31
CA LEU A 223 1.68 0.42 6.00
C LEU A 223 0.57 0.49 7.05
N TYR A 224 -0.30 -0.52 7.06
CA TYR A 224 -1.50 -0.55 7.88
C TYR A 224 -1.70 -1.95 8.43
N GLU A 225 -1.73 -2.06 9.75
CA GLU A 225 -2.03 -3.27 10.52
C GLU A 225 -3.30 -3.04 11.35
N GLU A 226 -4.20 -4.03 11.39
CA GLU A 226 -5.43 -3.97 12.21
C GLU A 226 -5.67 -5.28 12.99
N ASP A 227 -6.66 -5.25 13.90
CA ASP A 227 -6.98 -6.32 14.85
C ASP A 227 -5.76 -6.83 15.66
N SER A 228 -4.83 -5.93 16.00
CA SER A 228 -3.47 -6.28 16.43
C SER A 228 -3.01 -5.44 17.61
N CYS A 229 -2.83 -6.05 18.79
CA CYS A 229 -2.31 -5.33 19.95
C CYS A 229 -0.78 -5.23 19.90
N ILE A 230 -0.26 -4.02 19.67
CA ILE A 230 1.19 -3.73 19.55
C ILE A 230 2.03 -4.29 20.72
N LYS A 231 1.47 -4.29 21.94
CA LYS A 231 2.11 -4.85 23.15
C LYS A 231 2.23 -6.38 23.10
N LEU A 232 1.18 -7.08 22.66
CA LEU A 232 1.21 -8.53 22.51
C LEU A 232 2.16 -8.94 21.39
N GLU A 233 2.17 -8.17 20.30
CA GLU A 233 3.07 -8.39 19.16
C GLU A 233 4.53 -8.18 19.53
N TYR A 234 4.88 -7.08 20.21
CA TYR A 234 6.22 -6.87 20.75
C TYR A 234 6.67 -8.06 21.62
N MET A 235 5.82 -8.53 22.55
CA MET A 235 6.16 -9.68 23.40
C MET A 235 6.35 -10.96 22.57
N ARG A 236 5.46 -11.24 21.61
CA ARG A 236 5.57 -12.41 20.70
C ARG A 236 6.84 -12.40 19.85
N ILE A 237 7.33 -11.21 19.48
CA ILE A 237 8.44 -11.00 18.54
C ILE A 237 9.81 -10.95 19.23
N PHE A 238 9.89 -10.40 20.46
CA PHE A 238 11.14 -10.12 21.17
C PHE A 238 11.31 -10.80 22.54
N SER A 239 10.26 -11.36 23.15
CA SER A 239 10.37 -12.01 24.48
C SER A 239 10.61 -13.53 24.35
N LYS A 240 11.71 -13.90 23.69
CA LYS A 240 12.20 -15.27 23.51
C LYS A 240 13.60 -15.42 24.09
#